data_AF-A0A543PZ84-F1
#
_entry.id   AF-A0A543PZ84-F1
#
_cell.length_a   1.000
_cell.length_b   1.000
_cell.length_c   1.000
_cell.angle_alpha   90.00
_cell.angle_beta   90.00
_cell.angle_gamma   90.00
#
_symmetry.space_group_name_H-M   'P 1'
#
loop_
_entity.id
_entity.type
_entity.pdbx_description
1 polymer ?
#
loop_
_entity_poly.entity_id
_entity_poly.type
_entity_poly.pdbx_seq_one_letter_code
_entity_poly.pdbx_strand_id
1 'polypeptide(L)' 'MEQATIFRINHSQAVRLPKSIAFPNDVKRVNVVALGRVRILVPAGESWESWFNG' A
#
# COMPACT_ATOMS: atom_id res chain seq x y z
N MET A 1 -4.33 10.90 -13.22
CA MET A 1 -4.24 9.58 -12.56
C MET A 1 -2.84 9.06 -12.76
N GLU A 2 -2.14 8.75 -11.68
CA GLU A 2 -0.79 8.17 -11.76
C GLU A 2 -0.88 6.68 -12.10
N GLN A 3 -0.03 6.20 -12.99
CA GLN A 3 0.07 4.79 -13.33
C GLN A 3 1.34 4.20 -12.72
N ALA A 4 1.28 2.94 -12.29
CA ALA A 4 2.41 2.21 -11.76
C ALA A 4 2.58 0.89 -12.51
N THR A 5 3.82 0.47 -12.68
CA THR A 5 4.13 -0.81 -13.33
C THR A 5 4.05 -1.94 -12.31
N ILE A 6 3.31 -2.99 -12.67
CA ILE A 6 3.35 -4.28 -11.97
C ILE A 6 4.46 -5.12 -12.59
N PHE A 7 5.34 -5.64 -11.76
CA PHE A 7 6.42 -6.54 -12.16
C PHE A 7 6.53 -7.72 -11.20
N ARG A 8 7.35 -8.70 -11.57
CA ARG A 8 7.59 -9.91 -10.77
C ARG A 8 9.00 -9.85 -10.19
N ILE A 9 9.14 -10.11 -8.90
CA ILE A 9 10.42 -10.22 -8.21
C ILE A 9 10.44 -11.55 -7.45
N ASN A 10 11.40 -12.41 -7.79
CA ASN A 10 11.43 -13.79 -7.35
C ASN A 10 10.06 -14.47 -7.62
N HIS A 11 9.42 -15.00 -6.59
CA HIS A 11 8.12 -15.67 -6.69
C HIS A 11 6.91 -14.74 -6.48
N SER A 12 7.12 -13.44 -6.20
CA SER A 12 6.08 -12.48 -5.81
C SER A 12 5.83 -11.40 -6.89
N GLN A 13 4.65 -10.78 -6.85
CA GLN A 13 4.36 -9.57 -7.61
C GLN A 13 4.65 -8.33 -6.77
N ALA A 14 5.13 -7.27 -7.43
CA ALA A 14 5.38 -5.98 -6.83
C ALA A 14 4.84 -4.86 -7.71
N VAL A 15 4.48 -3.73 -7.08
CA VAL A 15 4.09 -2.49 -7.74
C VAL A 15 5.17 -1.45 -7.44
N ARG A 16 5.75 -0.83 -8.46
CA ARG A 16 6.69 0.29 -8.25
C ARG A 16 5.88 1.58 -8.09
N LEU A 17 5.73 2.06 -6.86
CA LEU A 17 5.06 3.33 -6.59
C LEU A 17 5.93 4.52 -7.06
N PRO A 18 5.39 5.42 -7.91
CA PRO A 18 5.99 6.71 -8.19
C PRO A 18 6.21 7.53 -6.92
N LYS A 19 7.22 8.41 -6.93
CA LYS A 19 7.54 9.28 -5.78
C LYS A 19 6.36 10.14 -5.33
N SER A 20 5.50 10.57 -6.25
CA SER A 20 4.31 11.39 -5.99
C SER A 20 3.26 10.70 -5.12
N ILE A 21 3.26 9.36 -5.08
CA ILE A 21 2.27 8.55 -4.34
C ILE A 21 2.94 7.52 -3.42
N ALA A 22 4.23 7.72 -3.10
CA ALA A 22 4.95 6.88 -2.16
C ALA A 22 4.42 7.07 -0.73
N PHE A 23 4.41 6.00 0.05
CA PHE A 23 4.13 6.11 1.48
C PHE A 23 5.20 6.93 2.21
N PRO A 24 4.88 7.52 3.37
CA PRO A 24 5.87 8.05 4.29
C PRO A 24 6.97 7.04 4.64
N ASN A 25 8.16 7.53 5.00
CA ASN A 25 9.35 6.69 5.20
C ASN A 25 9.20 5.70 6.37
N ASP A 26 8.36 6.00 7.34
CA ASP A 26 8.07 5.21 8.53
C ASP A 26 7.09 4.05 8.26
N VAL A 27 6.28 4.14 7.19
CA VAL A 27 5.38 3.06 6.79
C VAL A 27 6.19 1.93 6.14
N LYS A 28 6.39 0.84 6.89
CA LYS A 28 7.14 -0.34 6.43
C LYS A 28 6.26 -1.51 6.00
N ARG A 29 5.00 -1.53 6.43
CA ARG A 29 4.08 -2.65 6.20
C ARG A 29 2.70 -2.10 5.89
N VAL A 30 1.99 -2.80 5.02
CA VAL A 30 0.60 -2.48 4.66
C VAL A 30 -0.25 -3.75 4.74
N ASN A 31 -1.49 -3.58 5.19
CA ASN A 31 -2.55 -4.53 4.98
C ASN A 31 -3.04 -4.39 3.53
N VAL A 32 -3.19 -5.51 2.84
CA VAL A 32 -3.65 -5.56 1.44
C VAL A 32 -5.04 -6.16 1.39
N VAL A 33 -6.03 -5.36 0.98
CA VAL A 33 -7.41 -5.82 0.80
C VAL A 33 -7.69 -6.01 -0.69
N ALA A 34 -8.21 -7.18 -1.07
CA ALA A 34 -8.59 -7.51 -2.44
C ALA A 34 -10.09 -7.33 -2.64
N LEU A 35 -10.47 -6.48 -3.60
CA LEU A 35 -11.86 -6.28 -4.02
C LEU A 35 -11.95 -6.52 -5.53
N GLY A 36 -12.20 -7.78 -5.93
CA GLY A 36 -12.12 -8.20 -7.32
C GLY A 36 -10.74 -7.91 -7.93
N ARG A 37 -10.69 -7.02 -8.93
CA ARG A 37 -9.44 -6.57 -9.59
C ARG A 37 -8.74 -5.40 -8.87
N VAL A 38 -9.37 -4.83 -7.85
CA VAL A 38 -8.82 -3.72 -7.07
C VAL A 38 -8.01 -4.27 -5.90
N ARG A 39 -6.92 -3.57 -5.57
CA ARG A 39 -6.13 -3.77 -4.35
C ARG A 39 -6.09 -2.46 -3.58
N ILE A 40 -6.48 -2.50 -2.32
CA ILE A 40 -6.39 -1.37 -1.40
C ILE A 40 -5.23 -1.66 -0.44
N LEU A 41 -4.33 -0.69 -0.29
CA LEU A 41 -3.16 -0.77 0.58
C LEU A 41 -3.37 0.22 1.73
N VAL A 42 -3.33 -0.28 2.98
CA VAL A 42 -3.50 0.54 4.19
C VAL A 42 -2.30 0.28 5.10
N PRO A 43 -1.61 1.29 5.66
CA PRO A 43 -0.56 1.07 6.65
C PRO A 43 -0.99 0.09 7.74
N ALA A 44 -0.14 -0.90 8.03
CA ALA A 44 -0.45 -1.92 9.02
C ALA A 44 -0.30 -1.36 10.44
N GLY A 45 -1.25 -1.65 11.32
CA GLY A 45 -1.24 -1.18 12.71
C GLY A 45 -1.89 0.20 12.92
N GLU A 46 -2.15 0.93 11.83
CA GLU A 46 -3.00 2.12 11.85
C GLU A 46 -4.45 1.66 11.65
N SER A 47 -5.11 1.30 12.75
CA SER A 47 -6.55 1.06 12.72
C SER A 47 -7.30 2.39 12.70
N TRP A 48 -8.55 2.38 12.25
CA TRP A 48 -9.43 3.54 12.41
C TRP A 48 -9.46 4.05 13.87
N GLU A 49 -9.29 3.17 14.85
CA GLU A 49 -9.22 3.55 16.27
C GLU A 49 -8.00 4.43 16.60
N SER A 50 -6.86 4.26 15.94
CA SER A 50 -5.68 5.11 16.23
C SER A 50 -5.91 6.56 15.79
N TRP A 51 -6.84 6.81 14.87
CA TRP A 51 -7.22 8.14 14.42
C TRP A 51 -8.16 8.85 15.41
N PHE A 52 -8.90 8.10 16.24
CA PHE A 52 -9.82 8.65 17.26
C PHE A 52 -9.17 8.81 18.64
N ASN A 53 -7.95 8.32 18.85
CA ASN A 53 -7.29 8.30 20.16
C ASN A 53 -6.45 9.56 20.50
N GLY A 54 -6.56 10.64 19.72
CA GLY A 54 -6.19 12.02 20.11
C GLY A 54 -4.82 12.22 20.72
#